data_AF-A0A2J1DXM6-F1
#
_entry.id   AF-A0A2J1DXM6-F1
#
_cell.length_a   1.000
_cell.length_b   1.000
_cell.length_c   1.000
_cell.angle_alpha   90.00
_cell.angle_beta   90.00
_cell.angle_gamma   90.00
#
_symmetry.space_group_name_H-M   'P 1'
#
loop_
_entity.id
_entity.type
_entity.pdbx_description
1 polymer ?
#
loop_
_entity_poly.entity_id
_entity_poly.type
_entity_poly.pdbx_seq_one_letter_code
_entity_poly.pdbx_strand_id
1 'polypeptide(L)'
;MAALLPLFQQIVRDMGADFVIAVNAIYRHDYIKQNRDSEPSVFDTAFQIVNIMSIHMAQENLLAADIAIEPDLSGIGPGDFLKAPEIVLRGELGATDAVPHLKHLLLQKFSYAPPI
;
A
#
# COMPACT_ATOMS: atom_id res chain seq x y z
N MET A 1 -7.43 22.79 -1.03
CA MET A 1 -7.92 22.01 -2.18
C MET A 1 -8.61 20.79 -1.63
N ALA A 2 -9.92 20.64 -1.85
CA ALA A 2 -10.61 19.42 -1.48
C ALA A 2 -10.04 18.27 -2.31
N ALA A 3 -9.58 17.20 -1.66
CA ALA A 3 -9.26 15.97 -2.36
C ALA A 3 -10.52 15.53 -3.12
N LEU A 4 -10.43 15.47 -4.46
CA LEU A 4 -11.52 15.07 -5.34
C LEU A 4 -11.93 13.60 -5.14
N LEU A 5 -11.22 12.87 -4.30
CA LEU A 5 -11.53 11.51 -3.88
C LEU A 5 -11.48 11.46 -2.34
N PRO A 6 -12.50 10.88 -1.67
CA PRO A 6 -12.48 10.73 -0.22
C PRO A 6 -11.26 9.91 0.22
N LEU A 7 -10.66 10.30 1.34
CA LEU A 7 -9.64 9.50 1.99
C LEU A 7 -10.27 8.13 2.33
N PHE A 8 -9.63 7.03 1.92
CA PHE A 8 -10.15 5.67 2.09
C PHE A 8 -10.48 5.37 3.55
N GLN A 9 -9.72 5.93 4.48
CA GLN A 9 -9.96 5.86 5.92
C GLN A 9 -11.34 6.43 6.30
N GLN A 10 -11.74 7.59 5.77
CA GLN A 10 -13.04 8.19 6.10
C GLN A 10 -14.19 7.30 5.63
N ILE A 11 -14.07 6.75 4.41
CA ILE A 11 -15.08 5.82 3.86
C ILE A 11 -15.26 4.61 4.79
N VAL A 12 -14.16 3.95 5.18
CA VAL A 12 -14.27 2.76 6.03
C VAL A 12 -14.72 3.10 7.45
N ARG A 13 -14.40 4.30 7.96
CA ARG A 13 -14.94 4.77 9.25
C ARG A 13 -16.43 5.06 9.17
N ASP A 14 -16.90 5.65 8.07
CA ASP A 14 -18.33 5.85 7.81
C ASP A 14 -19.07 4.50 7.67
N MET A 15 -18.37 3.44 7.23
CA MET A 15 -18.86 2.06 7.23
C MET A 15 -18.86 1.40 8.63
N GLY A 16 -18.40 2.09 9.68
CA GLY A 16 -18.38 1.60 11.05
C GLY A 16 -17.06 0.96 11.51
N ALA A 17 -15.95 1.17 10.79
CA ALA A 17 -14.65 0.66 11.22
C ALA A 17 -14.10 1.47 12.42
N ASP A 18 -13.92 0.80 13.56
CA ASP A 18 -13.25 1.38 14.72
C ASP A 18 -11.73 1.45 14.55
N PHE A 19 -11.15 0.54 13.76
CA PHE A 19 -9.72 0.43 13.51
C PHE A 19 -9.48 0.21 12.01
N VAL A 20 -8.54 0.96 11.44
CA VAL A 20 -8.24 0.95 10.01
C VAL A 20 -6.82 0.49 9.75
N ILE A 21 -6.68 -0.63 9.05
CA ILE A 21 -5.41 -1.14 8.52
C ILE A 21 -5.35 -0.78 7.03
N ALA A 22 -4.39 0.03 6.63
CA ALA A 22 -4.11 0.30 5.22
C ALA A 22 -3.01 -0.64 4.72
N VAL A 23 -3.20 -1.22 3.53
CA VAL A 23 -2.18 -2.05 2.86
C VAL A 23 -1.81 -1.38 1.55
N ASN A 24 -0.53 -0.98 1.42
CA ASN A 24 -0.02 -0.38 0.20
C ASN A 24 0.53 -1.47 -0.74
N ALA A 25 -0.20 -1.77 -1.81
CA ALA A 25 0.27 -2.69 -2.86
C ALA A 25 0.85 -1.95 -4.08
N ILE A 26 1.11 -0.64 -3.98
CA ILE A 26 1.67 0.14 -5.08
C ILE A 26 3.18 -0.11 -5.19
N TYR A 27 3.63 -0.36 -6.41
CA TYR A 27 5.04 -0.51 -6.75
C TYR A 27 5.75 0.85 -6.63
N ARG A 28 6.56 1.03 -5.57
CA ARG A 28 7.29 2.28 -5.31
C ARG A 28 8.58 2.44 -6.13
N HIS A 29 9.04 1.40 -6.83
CA HIS A 29 10.31 1.43 -7.57
C HIS A 29 10.12 1.62 -9.07
N ASP A 30 11.11 2.32 -9.66
CA ASP A 30 11.30 2.69 -11.05
C ASP A 30 10.78 1.63 -12.04
N TYR A 31 9.47 1.67 -12.33
CA TYR A 31 8.85 0.81 -13.33
C TYR A 31 9.54 0.98 -14.69
N ILE A 32 10.09 2.17 -14.92
CA ILE A 32 11.08 2.38 -15.96
C ILE A 32 12.41 1.84 -15.44
N LYS A 33 12.63 0.52 -15.58
CA LYS A 33 13.97 0.05 -15.91
C LYS A 33 14.33 0.79 -17.18
N GLN A 34 15.03 1.93 -17.04
CA GLN A 34 15.69 2.54 -18.18
C GLN A 34 16.62 1.45 -18.69
N ASN A 35 16.25 0.79 -19.78
CA ASN A 35 17.26 0.54 -20.79
C ASN A 35 17.79 1.95 -21.07
N ARG A 36 18.92 2.28 -20.45
CA ARG A 36 19.54 3.61 -20.56
C ARG A 36 19.88 3.95 -22.02
N ASP A 37 19.74 2.98 -22.91
CA ASP A 37 19.99 3.03 -24.34
C ASP A 37 18.74 3.36 -25.18
N SER A 38 17.53 3.50 -24.60
CA SER A 38 16.31 3.80 -25.35
C SER A 38 15.43 4.84 -24.67
N GLU A 39 14.95 5.83 -25.44
CA GLU A 39 13.99 6.84 -24.98
C GLU A 39 12.66 6.19 -24.54
N PRO A 40 12.02 6.70 -23.47
CA PRO A 40 10.72 6.19 -23.01
C PRO A 40 9.63 6.46 -24.05
N SER A 41 8.76 5.49 -24.28
CA SER A 41 7.61 5.66 -25.17
C SER A 41 6.52 6.56 -24.56
N VAL A 42 5.55 6.96 -25.38
CA VAL A 42 4.35 7.69 -24.92
C VAL A 42 3.56 6.85 -23.91
N PHE A 43 3.52 5.53 -24.08
CA PHE A 43 2.86 4.64 -23.13
C PHE A 43 3.61 4.58 -21.80
N ASP A 44 4.95 4.48 -21.83
CA ASP A 44 5.77 4.47 -20.62
C ASP A 44 5.57 5.76 -19.81
N THR A 45 5.51 6.89 -20.52
CA THR A 45 5.25 8.21 -19.93
C THR A 45 3.85 8.26 -19.30
N ALA A 46 2.83 7.77 -20.01
CA ALA A 46 1.46 7.73 -19.50
C ALA A 46 1.33 6.85 -18.24
N PHE A 47 1.94 5.66 -18.24
CA PHE A 47 1.97 4.79 -17.06
C PHE A 47 2.71 5.42 -15.90
N GLN A 48 3.83 6.11 -16.16
CA GLN A 48 4.58 6.81 -15.12
C GLN A 48 3.76 7.93 -14.47
N ILE A 49 2.99 8.70 -15.26
CA ILE A 49 2.09 9.73 -14.74
C ILE A 49 1.06 9.10 -13.79
N VAL A 50 0.41 8.01 -14.20
CA VAL A 50 -0.56 7.29 -13.36
C VAL A 50 0.10 6.78 -12.07
N ASN A 51 1.32 6.24 -12.16
CA ASN A 51 2.04 5.73 -11.00
C ASN A 51 2.37 6.84 -10.00
N ILE A 52 2.88 7.98 -10.46
CA ILE A 52 3.20 9.14 -9.60
C ILE A 52 1.95 9.63 -8.88
N MET A 53 0.82 9.78 -9.59
CA MET A 53 -0.44 10.20 -8.98
C MET A 53 -0.91 9.19 -7.93
N SER A 54 -0.81 7.90 -8.22
CA SER A 54 -1.22 6.83 -7.31
C SER A 54 -0.36 6.82 -6.03
N ILE A 55 0.96 7.01 -6.15
CA ILE A 55 1.88 7.09 -5.01
C ILE A 55 1.50 8.28 -4.11
N HIS A 56 1.26 9.46 -4.70
CA HIS A 56 0.91 10.65 -3.93
C HIS A 56 -0.40 10.46 -3.16
N MET A 57 -1.43 9.93 -3.83
CA MET A 57 -2.71 9.64 -3.18
C MET A 57 -2.59 8.58 -2.09
N ALA A 58 -1.77 7.55 -2.29
CA ALA A 58 -1.57 6.51 -1.29
C ALA A 58 -0.89 7.06 -0.04
N GLN A 59 0.10 7.96 -0.17
CA GLN A 59 0.78 8.56 0.99
C GLN A 59 -0.20 9.25 1.94
N GLU A 60 -1.11 10.06 1.42
CA GLU A 60 -2.12 10.74 2.25
C GLU A 60 -3.04 9.73 2.96
N ASN A 61 -3.45 8.67 2.25
CA ASN A 61 -4.30 7.63 2.81
C ASN A 61 -3.59 6.76 3.86
N LEU A 62 -2.31 6.46 3.66
CA LEU A 62 -1.50 5.66 4.59
C LEU A 62 -1.27 6.41 5.90
N LEU A 63 -1.00 7.72 5.83
CA LEU A 63 -0.84 8.58 7.02
C LEU A 63 -2.11 8.70 7.85
N ALA A 64 -3.27 8.55 7.22
CA ALA A 64 -4.55 8.62 7.89
C ALA A 64 -4.93 7.31 8.60
N ALA A 65 -4.41 6.15 8.18
CA ALA A 65 -4.75 4.86 8.80
C ALA A 65 -4.23 4.73 10.24
N ASP A 66 -4.83 3.85 11.05
CA ASP A 66 -4.30 3.53 12.39
C ASP A 66 -2.95 2.78 12.28
N ILE A 67 -2.78 1.99 11.22
CA ILE A 67 -1.53 1.34 10.83
C ILE A 67 -1.48 1.16 9.32
N ALA A 68 -0.28 1.33 8.74
CA ALA A 68 0.01 1.06 7.35
C ALA A 68 0.95 -0.15 7.22
N ILE A 69 0.63 -1.07 6.31
CA ILE A 69 1.47 -2.22 5.95
C ILE A 69 1.93 -2.01 4.51
N GLU A 70 3.24 -1.95 4.31
CA GLU A 70 3.85 -1.75 3.00
C GLU A 70 4.77 -2.94 2.68
N PRO A 71 4.24 -4.04 2.09
CA PRO A 71 5.06 -5.16 1.65
C PRO A 71 6.12 -4.72 0.64
N ASP A 72 7.31 -5.32 0.69
CA ASP A 72 8.35 -5.05 -0.30
C ASP A 72 7.98 -5.67 -1.65
N LEU A 73 7.48 -4.87 -2.59
CA LEU A 73 7.16 -5.30 -3.96
C LEU A 73 8.27 -4.95 -4.96
N SER A 74 9.51 -4.71 -4.50
CA SER A 74 10.63 -4.35 -5.36
C SER A 74 10.90 -5.44 -6.41
N GLY A 75 11.09 -5.01 -7.66
CA GLY A 75 11.34 -5.91 -8.78
C GLY A 75 10.10 -6.64 -9.32
N ILE A 76 8.90 -6.27 -8.89
CA ILE A 76 7.62 -6.76 -9.42
C ILE A 76 6.96 -5.60 -10.17
N GLY A 77 6.62 -5.81 -11.44
CA GLY A 77 5.89 -4.84 -12.25
C GLY A 77 4.37 -5.09 -12.27
N PRO A 78 3.56 -4.09 -12.67
CA PRO A 78 2.11 -4.21 -12.86
C PRO A 78 1.67 -5.32 -13.83
N GLY A 79 2.56 -5.84 -14.67
CA GLY A 79 2.29 -6.95 -15.60
C GLY A 79 2.84 -8.31 -15.16
N ASP A 80 3.49 -8.42 -14.00
CA ASP A 80 4.20 -9.64 -13.57
C ASP A 80 3.24 -10.68 -12.96
N PHE A 81 2.18 -11.05 -13.66
CA PHE A 81 1.16 -11.99 -13.17
C PHE A 81 1.71 -13.38 -12.83
N LEU A 82 2.82 -13.79 -13.46
CA LEU A 82 3.49 -15.05 -13.16
C LEU A 82 4.18 -15.07 -11.79
N LYS A 83 4.41 -13.91 -11.17
CA LYS A 83 4.98 -13.79 -9.82
C LYS A 83 3.92 -13.84 -8.72
N ALA A 84 2.67 -14.20 -9.02
CA ALA A 84 1.60 -14.25 -8.02
C ALA A 84 1.98 -14.99 -6.72
N PRO A 85 2.63 -16.18 -6.74
CA PRO A 85 3.06 -16.84 -5.50
C PRO A 85 4.05 -16.02 -4.67
N GLU A 86 4.98 -15.33 -5.34
CA GLU A 86 5.94 -14.45 -4.68
C GLU A 86 5.26 -13.22 -4.09
N ILE A 87 4.32 -12.60 -4.81
CA ILE A 87 3.53 -11.45 -4.33
C ILE A 87 2.77 -11.81 -3.06
N VAL A 88 2.10 -12.97 -3.03
CA VAL A 88 1.37 -13.46 -1.86
C VAL A 88 2.31 -13.64 -0.68
N LEU A 89 3.44 -14.32 -0.87
CA LEU A 89 4.44 -14.53 0.18
C LEU A 89 4.95 -13.22 0.76
N ARG A 90 5.27 -12.23 -0.08
CA ARG A 90 5.74 -10.91 0.40
C ARG A 90 4.67 -10.17 1.18
N GLY A 91 3.39 -10.31 0.78
CA GLY A 91 2.25 -9.82 1.55
C GLY A 91 2.12 -10.47 2.92
N GLU A 92 2.26 -11.80 2.99
CA GLU A 92 2.23 -12.57 4.24
C GLU A 92 3.35 -12.16 5.19
N LEU A 93 4.56 -11.97 4.68
CA LEU A 93 5.70 -11.49 5.46
C LEU A 93 5.44 -10.09 6.02
N GLY A 94 5.02 -9.14 5.18
CA GLY A 94 4.71 -7.78 5.62
C GLY A 94 3.58 -7.72 6.66
N ALA A 95 2.56 -8.57 6.53
CA ALA A 95 1.50 -8.68 7.52
C ALA A 95 2.00 -9.30 8.83
N THR A 96 2.82 -10.35 8.75
CA THR A 96 3.40 -11.04 9.91
C THR A 96 4.29 -10.11 10.73
N ASP A 97 5.13 -9.32 10.06
CA ASP A 97 6.02 -8.34 10.69
C ASP A 97 5.24 -7.22 11.39
N ALA A 98 4.04 -6.89 10.90
CA ALA A 98 3.17 -5.89 11.49
C ALA A 98 2.39 -6.39 12.73
N VAL A 99 2.27 -7.72 12.94
CA VAL A 99 1.46 -8.30 14.02
C VAL A 99 1.83 -7.77 15.42
N PRO A 100 3.10 -7.67 15.82
CA PRO A 100 3.45 -7.16 17.15
C PRO A 100 2.97 -5.72 17.38
N HIS A 101 3.15 -4.85 16.38
CA HIS A 101 2.72 -3.46 16.46
C HIS A 101 1.18 -3.34 16.43
N LEU A 102 0.53 -4.12 15.56
CA LEU A 102 -0.93 -4.20 15.50
C LEU A 102 -1.53 -4.59 16.85
N LYS A 103 -1.00 -5.64 17.50
CA LYS A 103 -1.43 -6.06 18.84
C LYS A 103 -1.30 -4.93 19.86
N HIS A 104 -0.18 -4.21 19.83
CA HIS A 104 0.05 -3.07 20.71
C HIS A 104 -1.00 -1.95 20.51
N LEU A 105 -1.27 -1.58 19.25
CA LEU A 105 -2.27 -0.55 18.94
C LEU A 105 -3.68 -0.98 19.35
N LEU A 106 -4.04 -2.25 19.16
CA LEU A 106 -5.34 -2.78 19.58
C LEU A 106 -5.51 -2.81 21.09
N LEU A 107 -4.45 -3.18 21.84
CA LEU A 107 -4.42 -3.10 23.30
C LEU A 107 -4.66 -1.67 23.79
N GLN A 108 -3.96 -0.70 23.20
CA GLN A 108 -4.11 0.72 23.55
C GLN A 108 -5.51 1.25 23.23
N LYS A 109 -6.06 0.86 22.07
CA LYS A 109 -7.35 1.41 21.59
C LYS A 109 -8.57 0.77 22.25
N PHE A 110 -8.52 -0.53 22.53
CA PHE A 110 -9.69 -1.30 22.96
C PHE A 110 -9.53 -2.00 24.31
N SER A 111 -8.42 -1.80 25.04
CA SER A 111 -8.08 -2.64 26.21
C SER A 111 -8.15 -4.14 25.88
N TYR A 112 -7.75 -4.51 24.66
CA TYR A 112 -7.92 -5.86 24.11
C TYR A 112 -7.04 -6.89 24.82
N ALA A 113 -7.61 -7.68 25.73
CA ALA A 113 -6.92 -8.85 26.29
C ALA A 113 -6.84 -9.96 25.22
N PRO A 114 -5.63 -10.39 24.78
CA PRO A 114 -5.52 -11.47 23.81
C PRO A 114 -6.09 -12.78 24.38
N PRO A 115 -6.83 -13.58 23.59
CA PRO A 115 -7.22 -14.91 24.01
C PRO A 115 -5.95 -15.77 24.20
N ILE A 116 -5.86 -16.40 25.37
CA ILE A 116 -4.85 -17.39 25.79
C ILE A 116 -4.89 -18.64 24.93
#